data_AF-A0A4C2EKV8-F1
#
_entry.id   AF-A0A4C2EKV8-F1
#
_cell.length_a   1.000
_cell.length_b   1.000
_cell.length_c   1.000
_cell.angle_alpha   90.00
_cell.angle_beta   90.00
_cell.angle_gamma   90.00
#
_symmetry.space_group_name_H-M   'P 1'
#
loop_
_entity.id
_entity.type
_entity.pdbx_description
1 polymer ?
#
loop_
_entity_poly.entity_id
_entity_poly.type
_entity_poly.pdbx_seq_one_letter_code
_entity_poly.pdbx_strand_id
1 'polypeptide(L)' 'MEVLSPVETYPGIVLGILCGGVGAAFQGVEAGVLWGLIGYFLGKSIQSMLWTVIGQRTS' A
#
# COMPACT_ATOMS: atom_id res chain seq x y z
N MET A 1 19.61 -3.62 -15.35
CA MET A 1 18.61 -4.11 -14.39
C MET A 1 18.10 -2.88 -13.66
N GLU A 2 17.11 -2.21 -14.24
CA GLU A 2 16.39 -1.15 -13.53
C GLU A 2 15.70 -1.81 -12.34
N VAL A 3 16.22 -1.51 -11.15
CA VAL A 3 15.54 -1.80 -9.90
C VAL A 3 14.37 -0.82 -9.86
N LEU A 4 13.32 -1.09 -10.65
CA LEU A 4 12.01 -0.47 -10.45
C LEU A 4 11.71 -0.68 -8.97
N SER A 5 11.75 0.42 -8.22
CA SER A 5 11.82 0.35 -6.78
C SER A 5 10.63 -0.48 -6.30
N PRO A 6 10.77 -1.38 -5.31
CA PRO A 6 9.68 -2.23 -4.84
C PRO A 6 8.40 -1.46 -4.46
N VAL A 7 8.54 -0.14 -4.22
CA VAL A 7 7.45 0.84 -4.06
C VAL A 7 6.55 1.01 -5.29
N GLU A 8 7.09 0.92 -6.51
CA GLU A 8 6.34 1.07 -7.76
C GLU A 8 5.65 -0.25 -8.14
N THR A 9 6.28 -1.38 -7.85
CA THR A 9 5.73 -2.70 -8.17
C THR A 9 4.64 -3.14 -7.19
N TYR A 10 4.76 -2.81 -5.90
CA TYR A 10 3.83 -3.27 -4.85
C TYR A 10 3.46 -2.18 -3.82
N PRO A 11 2.76 -1.11 -4.22
CA PRO A 11 2.34 -0.02 -3.33
C PRO A 11 1.50 -0.50 -2.15
N GLY A 12 0.68 -1.55 -2.34
CA GLY A 12 -0.07 -2.20 -1.26
C GLY A 12 0.83 -2.78 -0.17
N ILE A 13 1.90 -3.48 -0.56
CA ILE A 13 2.78 -4.13 0.43
C ILE A 13 3.54 -3.06 1.23
N VAL A 14 4.03 -2.01 0.57
CA VAL A 14 4.77 -0.93 1.24
C VAL A 14 3.86 -0.17 2.22
N LEU A 15 2.65 0.20 1.80
CA LEU A 15 1.69 0.84 2.71
C LEU A 15 1.31 -0.09 3.86
N GLY A 16 1.08 -1.38 3.61
CA GLY A 16 0.78 -2.35 4.66
C GLY A 16 1.89 -2.47 5.69
N ILE A 17 3.15 -2.53 5.27
CA ILE A 17 4.29 -2.62 6.19
C ILE A 17 4.45 -1.32 7.01
N LEU A 18 4.34 -0.15 6.37
CA LEU A 18 4.43 1.14 7.08
C LEU A 18 3.30 1.31 8.09
N CYS A 19 2.08 1.02 7.67
CA CYS A 19 0.89 1.20 8.50
C CYS A 19 0.85 0.18 9.64
N GLY A 20 1.20 -1.07 9.36
CA GLY A 20 1.31 -2.10 10.38
C GLY A 20 2.47 -1.87 11.35
N GLY A 21 3.60 -1.34 10.88
CA GLY A 21 4.72 -0.95 11.73
C GLY A 21 4.36 0.19 12.69
N VAL A 22 3.68 1.23 12.19
CA VAL A 22 3.18 2.33 13.03
C VAL A 22 2.13 1.83 14.03
N GLY A 23 1.17 1.02 13.58
CA GLY A 23 0.14 0.43 14.45
C GLY A 23 0.75 -0.46 15.54
N ALA A 24 1.76 -1.26 15.19
CA ALA A 24 2.49 -2.10 16.14
C ALA A 24 3.25 -1.26 17.17
N ALA A 25 3.89 -0.17 16.74
CA ALA A 25 4.68 0.71 17.60
C ALA A 25 3.82 1.51 18.59
N PHE A 26 2.62 1.95 18.19
CA PHE A 26 1.77 2.82 19.02
C PHE A 26 0.65 2.11 19.77
N GLN A 27 0.08 1.04 19.21
CA GLN A 27 -1.10 0.34 19.79
C GLN A 27 -0.84 -1.14 20.09
N GLY A 28 0.37 -1.64 19.85
CA GLY A 28 0.74 -3.03 20.08
C GLY A 28 0.54 -3.93 18.85
N VAL A 29 1.09 -5.14 18.92
CA VAL A 29 1.22 -6.05 17.77
C VAL A 29 -0.12 -6.37 17.10
N GLU A 30 -1.18 -6.62 17.88
CA GLU A 30 -2.50 -6.97 17.34
C GLU A 30 -3.11 -5.83 16.51
N ALA A 31 -2.98 -4.59 17.00
CA ALA A 31 -3.40 -3.40 16.26
C ALA A 31 -2.51 -3.16 15.02
N GLY A 32 -1.23 -3.50 15.10
CA GLY A 32 -0.31 -3.46 13.97
C GLY A 32 -0.71 -4.39 12.82
N VAL A 33 -1.15 -5.62 13.12
CA VAL A 33 -1.63 -6.53 12.06
C VAL A 33 -2.87 -5.95 11.37
N LEU A 34 -3.80 -5.40 12.16
CA LEU A 34 -5.01 -4.78 11.63
C LEU A 34 -4.70 -3.58 10.73
N TRP A 35 -3.86 -2.67 11.21
CA TRP A 35 -3.40 -1.50 10.45
C TRP A 35 -2.59 -1.91 9.20
N GLY A 36 -1.84 -3.00 9.26
CA GLY A 36 -1.13 -3.54 8.11
C GLY A 36 -2.06 -4.06 7.02
N LEU A 37 -3.14 -4.77 7.40
CA LEU A 37 -4.17 -5.19 6.45
C LEU A 37 -4.92 -4.01 5.84
N ILE A 38 -5.25 -2.99 6.65
CA ILE A 38 -5.88 -1.75 6.20
C ILE A 38 -4.97 -1.02 5.20
N GLY A 39 -3.68 -0.86 5.52
CA GLY A 39 -2.70 -0.24 4.63
C GLY A 39 -2.52 -1.01 3.33
N TYR A 40 -2.52 -2.35 3.38
CA TYR A 40 -2.42 -3.20 2.20
C TYR A 40 -3.58 -3.02 1.23
N PHE A 41 -4.82 -3.10 1.75
CA PHE A 41 -6.02 -2.87 0.94
C PHE A 41 -6.06 -1.44 0.40
N LEU A 42 -5.68 -0.45 1.21
CA LEU A 42 -5.65 0.95 0.78
C LEU A 42 -4.68 1.15 -0.38
N GLY A 43 -3.48 0.60 -0.32
CA GLY A 43 -2.50 0.72 -1.41
C GLY A 43 -2.94 0.01 -2.69
N LYS A 44 -3.66 -1.12 -2.61
CA LYS A 44 -4.28 -1.76 -3.77
C LYS A 44 -5.42 -0.91 -4.36
N SER A 45 -6.23 -0.27 -3.53
CA SER A 45 -7.29 0.65 -3.97
C SER A 45 -6.72 1.86 -4.70
N ILE A 46 -5.66 2.47 -4.17
CA ILE A 46 -4.95 3.57 -4.84
C ILE A 46 -4.38 3.10 -6.19
N GLN A 47 -3.77 1.92 -6.23
CA GLN A 47 -3.25 1.34 -7.47
C GLN A 47 -4.35 1.17 -8.51
N SER A 48 -5.52 0.67 -8.11
CA SER A 48 -6.69 0.57 -9.00
C SER A 48 -7.19 1.94 -9.46
N MET A 49 -7.22 2.93 -8.57
CA MET A 49 -7.70 4.28 -8.87
C MET A 49 -6.76 4.98 -9.87
N LEU A 50 -5.45 4.84 -9.68
CA LEU A 50 -4.43 5.34 -10.62
C LEU A 50 -4.58 4.69 -11.99
N TRP A 51 -4.79 3.37 -12.06
CA TRP A 51 -5.03 2.67 -13.31
C TRP A 51 -6.29 3.16 -14.03
N THR A 52 -7.38 3.37 -13.30
CA THR A 52 -8.61 3.94 -13.87
C THR A 52 -8.38 5.36 -14.38
N VAL A 53 -7.72 6.24 -13.61
CA VAL A 53 -7.48 7.64 -13.99
C VAL A 53 -6.52 7.74 -15.18
N ILE A 54 -5.46 6.94 -15.22
CA ILE A 54 -4.50 6.89 -16.33
C ILE A 54 -5.18 6.30 -17.57
N GLY A 55 -5.95 5.22 -17.42
CA GLY A 55 -6.71 4.60 -18.52
C GLY A 55 -7.74 5.54 -19.13
N GLN A 56 -8.37 6.41 -18.33
CA GLN A 56 -9.30 7.43 -18.81
C GLN A 56 -8.63 8.58 -19.57
N ARG A 57 -7.33 8.86 -19.35
CA ARG A 57 -6.59 9.90 -20.07
C ARG A 57 -6.11 9.47 -21.46
N THR A 58 -6.20 8.19 -21.80
CA THR A 58 -5.69 7.63 -23.07
C THR A 58 -6.82 7.32 -24.07
N SER A 59 -8.08 7.48 -23.69
CA SER A 59 -9.25 7.24 -24.56
C SER A 59 -9.77 8.49 -25.25
#